data_AF-A0A453FSV3-F1
#
_entry.id   AF-A0A453FSV3-F1
#
_cell.length_a   1.000
_cell.length_b   1.000
_cell.length_c   1.000
_cell.angle_alpha   90.00
_cell.angle_beta   90.00
_cell.angle_gamma   90.00
#
_symmetry.space_group_name_H-M   'P 1'
#
loop_
_entity.id
_entity.type
_entity.pdbx_description
1 polymer ?
#
loop_
_entity_poly.entity_id
_entity_poly.type
_entity_poly.pdbx_seq_one_letter_code
_entity_poly.pdbx_strand_id
1 'polypeptide(L)'
;AGADDKPLRMVKTVLHELVKLRGTAIKGHLSMVPIDAEPQPIILAYIDLNLQTLAAARMLTPSGPMGQTHWGDAASNTPNPSIHSTDAQLKQELAAVFKKIGDKQTCTIGLYELYRITQLYPKG
;
A
#
# COMPACT_ATOMS: atom_id res chain seq x y z
N ALA A 1 -20.44 11.56 -15.87
CA ALA A 1 -19.89 11.11 -14.59
C ALA A 1 -18.46 11.65 -14.48
N GLY A 2 -18.14 12.54 -13.54
CA GLY A 2 -16.77 13.05 -13.40
C GLY A 2 -16.63 14.37 -12.62
N ALA A 3 -17.60 15.28 -12.70
CA ALA A 3 -17.58 16.54 -11.95
C ALA A 3 -18.23 16.40 -10.55
N ASP A 4 -19.33 15.65 -10.46
CA ASP A 4 -20.09 15.43 -9.21
C ASP A 4 -19.42 14.50 -8.19
N ASP A 5 -18.39 13.75 -8.60
CA ASP A 5 -17.66 12.88 -7.67
C ASP A 5 -16.72 13.68 -6.76
N LYS A 6 -16.36 14.92 -7.13
CA LYS A 6 -15.35 15.68 -6.40
C LYS A 6 -15.79 16.03 -4.97
N PRO A 7 -17.01 16.54 -4.71
CA PRO A 7 -17.49 16.76 -3.34
C PRO A 7 -17.57 15.46 -2.54
N LEU A 8 -18.10 14.39 -3.13
CA LEU A 8 -18.22 13.08 -2.46
C LEU A 8 -16.85 12.48 -2.12
N ARG A 9 -15.88 12.61 -3.02
CA ARG A 9 -14.49 12.22 -2.78
C ARG A 9 -13.89 13.03 -1.64
N MET A 10 -14.11 14.35 -1.61
CA MET A 10 -13.64 15.19 -0.50
C MET A 10 -14.22 14.75 0.83
N VAL A 11 -15.54 14.53 0.90
CA VAL A 11 -16.21 14.04 2.12
C VAL A 11 -15.63 12.70 2.56
N LYS A 12 -15.43 11.76 1.63
CA LYS A 12 -14.84 10.45 1.93
C LYS A 12 -13.41 10.57 2.47
N THR A 13 -12.59 11.41 1.83
CA THR A 13 -11.19 11.63 2.25
C THR A 13 -11.12 12.28 3.64
N VAL A 14 -11.93 13.30 3.90
CA VAL A 14 -11.99 13.96 5.22
C VAL A 14 -12.42 12.97 6.29
N LEU A 15 -13.48 12.18 6.02
CA LEU A 15 -13.94 11.16 6.96
C LEU A 15 -12.86 10.11 7.23
N HIS A 16 -12.14 9.66 6.20
CA HIS A 16 -11.05 8.70 6.37
C HIS A 16 -9.95 9.22 7.29
N GLU A 17 -9.48 10.46 7.11
CA GLU A 17 -8.44 11.04 7.97
C GLU A 17 -8.91 11.22 9.42
N LEU A 18 -10.19 11.56 9.64
CA LEU A 18 -10.77 11.62 10.99
C LEU A 18 -10.79 10.24 11.66
N VAL A 19 -11.20 9.20 10.94
CA VAL A 19 -11.21 7.82 11.46
C VAL A 19 -9.80 7.30 11.70
N LYS A 20 -8.84 7.64 10.83
CA LYS A 20 -7.42 7.31 11.01
C LYS A 20 -6.84 7.94 12.27
N LEU A 21 -7.20 9.20 12.58
CA LEU A 21 -6.75 9.91 13.77
C LEU A 21 -7.38 9.36 15.06
N ARG A 22 -8.69 9.08 15.05
CA ARG A 22 -9.45 8.71 16.28
C ARG A 22 -9.63 7.22 16.48
N GLY A 23 -9.48 6.41 15.45
CA GLY A 23 -9.82 4.99 15.48
C GLY A 23 -11.27 4.76 15.92
N THR A 24 -11.50 3.72 16.72
CA THR A 24 -12.83 3.35 17.23
C THR A 24 -13.48 4.44 18.09
N ALA A 25 -12.70 5.32 18.71
CA ALA A 25 -13.20 6.42 19.53
C ALA A 25 -14.03 7.45 18.72
N ILE A 26 -13.93 7.45 17.37
CA ILE A 26 -14.70 8.34 16.52
C ILE A 26 -16.22 8.18 16.71
N LYS A 27 -16.71 6.98 17.06
CA LYS A 27 -18.14 6.72 17.30
C LYS A 27 -18.69 7.57 18.46
N GLY A 28 -17.86 7.87 19.46
CA GLY A 28 -18.22 8.76 20.58
C GLY A 28 -18.26 10.26 20.22
N HIS A 29 -17.90 10.65 18.99
CA HIS A 29 -17.85 12.05 18.54
C HIS A 29 -19.03 12.42 17.62
N LEU A 30 -20.01 11.54 17.50
CA LEU A 30 -21.19 11.71 16.65
C LEU A 30 -22.38 12.29 17.44
N SER A 31 -22.15 13.19 18.39
CA SER A 31 -23.17 13.67 19.34
C SER A 31 -24.36 14.39 18.70
N MET A 32 -24.19 14.95 17.49
CA MET A 32 -25.27 15.60 16.72
C MET A 32 -25.93 14.67 15.71
N VAL A 33 -25.42 13.45 15.54
CA VAL A 33 -25.95 12.47 14.60
C VAL A 33 -26.97 11.61 15.36
N PRO A 34 -28.20 11.44 14.85
CA PRO A 34 -29.20 10.60 15.50
C PRO A 34 -28.87 9.12 15.27
N ILE A 35 -27.89 8.60 16.01
CA ILE A 35 -27.34 7.25 15.85
C ILE A 35 -28.37 6.14 16.06
N ASP A 36 -29.40 6.40 16.87
CA ASP A 36 -30.48 5.45 17.19
C ASP A 36 -31.71 5.60 16.27
N ALA A 37 -31.68 6.52 15.30
CA ALA A 37 -32.78 6.69 14.35
C ALA A 37 -32.82 5.57 13.31
N GLU A 38 -34.03 5.21 12.86
CA GLU A 38 -34.23 4.36 11.69
C GLU A 38 -34.68 5.18 10.47
N PRO A 39 -34.03 5.02 9.30
CA PRO A 39 -32.86 4.18 9.05
C PRO A 39 -31.58 4.73 9.70
N GLN A 40 -30.66 3.83 10.07
CA GLN A 40 -29.38 4.24 10.67
C GLN A 40 -28.63 5.22 9.75
N PRO A 41 -28.04 6.29 10.31
CA PRO A 41 -27.26 7.25 9.54
C PRO A 41 -26.11 6.59 8.75
N ILE A 42 -26.06 6.85 7.45
CA ILE A 42 -25.08 6.25 6.52
C ILE A 42 -23.61 6.44 6.95
N ILE A 43 -23.31 7.48 7.73
CA ILE A 43 -21.98 7.76 8.26
C ILE A 43 -21.43 6.63 9.12
N LEU A 44 -22.28 5.88 9.83
CA LEU A 44 -21.86 4.75 10.67
C LEU A 44 -21.26 3.62 9.84
N ALA A 45 -21.92 3.27 8.72
CA ALA A 45 -21.41 2.26 7.79
C ALA A 45 -20.05 2.68 7.20
N TYR A 46 -19.86 3.96 6.88
CA TYR A 46 -18.58 4.46 6.38
C TYR A 46 -17.47 4.50 7.44
N ILE A 47 -17.81 4.78 8.70
CA ILE A 47 -16.86 4.68 9.81
C ILE A 47 -16.41 3.22 9.97
N ASP A 48 -17.33 2.27 9.98
CA ASP A 48 -17.01 0.85 10.11
C ASP A 48 -16.15 0.35 8.95
N LEU A 49 -16.49 0.74 7.71
CA LEU A 49 -15.67 0.44 6.53
C LEU A 49 -14.25 0.98 6.65
N ASN A 50 -14.09 2.24 7.09
CA ASN A 50 -12.78 2.85 7.28
C ASN A 50 -11.97 2.15 8.37
N LEU A 51 -12.60 1.78 9.50
CA LEU A 51 -11.95 1.04 10.59
C LEU A 51 -11.47 -0.34 10.12
N GLN A 52 -12.30 -1.07 9.38
CA GLN A 52 -11.93 -2.36 8.80
C GLN A 52 -10.76 -2.21 7.81
N THR A 53 -10.79 -1.19 6.96
CA THR A 53 -9.70 -0.92 6.00
C THR A 53 -8.39 -0.61 6.72
N LEU A 54 -8.41 0.22 7.76
CA LEU A 54 -7.23 0.54 8.56
C LEU A 54 -6.69 -0.68 9.30
N ALA A 55 -7.58 -1.52 9.84
CA ALA A 55 -7.19 -2.78 10.48
C ALA A 55 -6.53 -3.74 9.47
N ALA A 56 -7.12 -3.90 8.29
CA ALA A 56 -6.56 -4.72 7.21
C ALA A 56 -5.19 -4.21 6.74
N ALA A 57 -5.05 -2.88 6.58
CA ALA A 57 -3.78 -2.27 6.19
C ALA A 57 -2.65 -2.58 7.19
N ARG A 58 -2.94 -2.56 8.50
CA ARG A 58 -1.97 -2.91 9.55
C ARG A 58 -1.51 -4.38 9.48
N MET A 59 -2.38 -5.29 9.04
CA MET A 59 -2.02 -6.71 8.87
C MET A 59 -1.11 -6.93 7.66
N LEU A 60 -1.20 -6.07 6.65
CA LEU A 60 -0.39 -6.15 5.42
C LEU A 60 0.97 -5.47 5.55
N THR A 61 1.15 -4.59 6.54
CA THR A 61 2.46 -3.97 6.82
C THR A 61 3.34 -4.94 7.59
N PRO A 62 4.54 -5.32 7.10
CA PRO A 62 5.49 -6.09 7.87
C PRO A 62 5.83 -5.29 9.13
N SER A 63 5.49 -5.84 10.30
CA SER A 63 5.86 -5.25 11.59
C SER A 63 7.34 -5.50 11.83
N GLY A 64 8.20 -4.68 11.21
CA GLY A 64 9.62 -4.64 11.54
C GLY A 64 9.83 -3.86 12.85
N PRO A 65 10.68 -4.33 13.78
CA PRO A 65 11.03 -3.54 14.96
C PRO A 65 11.74 -2.27 14.50
N MET A 66 11.17 -1.12 14.83
CA MET A 66 11.84 0.16 14.69
C MET A 66 12.89 0.25 15.79
N GLY A 67 14.11 -0.19 15.49
CA GLY A 67 15.21 -0.26 16.44
C GLY A 67 16.57 -0.21 15.74
N GLN A 68 17.24 0.93 15.95
CA GLN A 68 18.69 1.17 15.90
C GLN A 68 19.45 1.06 14.57
N THR A 69 19.89 2.24 14.11
CA THR A 69 21.28 2.57 13.81
C THR A 69 22.31 1.43 13.81
N HIS A 70 23.11 1.40 12.73
CA HIS A 70 24.58 1.25 12.71
C HIS A 70 25.19 -0.01 12.04
N TRP A 71 26.22 0.28 11.24
CA TRP A 71 27.32 -0.54 10.71
C TRP A 71 27.07 -1.43 9.49
N GLY A 72 27.83 -1.11 8.43
CA GLY A 72 28.26 -2.12 7.48
C GLY A 72 29.30 -3.05 8.10
N ASP A 73 29.38 -4.27 7.59
CA ASP A 73 30.55 -4.70 6.83
C ASP A 73 30.26 -6.08 6.20
N ALA A 74 30.97 -6.33 5.12
CA ALA A 74 30.96 -7.57 4.38
C ALA A 74 31.47 -8.76 5.21
N ALA A 75 30.85 -9.92 5.06
CA ALA A 75 31.54 -11.20 4.86
C ALA A 75 30.54 -12.37 4.74
N SER A 76 30.61 -13.05 3.60
CA SER A 76 30.45 -14.50 3.42
C SER A 76 29.28 -15.22 4.10
N ASN A 77 28.30 -15.67 3.30
CA ASN A 77 28.00 -17.10 3.31
C ASN A 77 27.47 -17.61 1.96
N THR A 78 27.89 -18.83 1.65
CA THR A 78 27.87 -19.60 0.41
C THR A 78 26.54 -19.71 -0.36
N PRO A 79 26.60 -19.94 -1.69
CA PRO A 79 25.42 -20.12 -2.53
C PRO A 79 24.80 -21.50 -2.30
N ASN A 80 23.59 -21.53 -1.76
CA ASN A 80 22.76 -22.72 -1.81
C ASN A 80 22.25 -22.89 -3.26
N PRO A 81 22.42 -24.04 -3.93
CA PRO A 81 21.90 -24.23 -5.27
C PRO A 81 20.42 -24.60 -5.16
N SER A 82 19.57 -23.65 -4.76
CA SER A 82 18.13 -23.81 -4.91
C SER A 82 17.80 -23.64 -6.38
N ILE A 83 17.18 -24.68 -6.93
CA ILE A 83 16.58 -24.73 -8.26
C ILE A 83 15.52 -23.62 -8.33
N HIS A 84 15.94 -22.40 -8.65
CA HIS A 84 15.03 -21.30 -8.93
C HIS A 84 14.52 -21.52 -10.34
N SER A 85 13.21 -21.81 -10.46
CA SER A 85 12.52 -21.74 -11.75
C SER A 85 12.85 -20.39 -12.40
N THR A 86 13.18 -20.39 -13.68
CA THR A 86 13.50 -19.20 -14.48
C THR A 86 12.44 -18.10 -14.31
N ASP A 87 11.18 -18.48 -14.09
CA ASP A 87 10.08 -17.57 -13.84
C ASP A 87 10.20 -16.85 -12.49
N ALA A 88 10.68 -17.54 -11.45
CA ALA A 88 10.87 -16.94 -10.13
C ALA A 88 11.98 -15.89 -10.17
N GLN A 89 13.07 -16.17 -10.89
CA GLN A 89 14.16 -15.23 -11.10
C GLN A 89 13.69 -14.02 -11.92
N LEU A 90 12.96 -14.24 -13.02
CA LEU A 90 12.41 -13.17 -13.86
C LEU A 90 11.45 -12.27 -13.06
N LYS A 91 10.57 -12.86 -12.25
CA LYS A 91 9.67 -12.10 -11.35
C LYS A 91 10.45 -11.25 -10.35
N GLN A 92 11.53 -11.78 -9.79
CA GLN A 92 12.38 -11.05 -8.85
C GLN A 92 13.10 -9.87 -9.55
N GLU A 93 13.59 -10.09 -10.77
CA GLU A 93 14.21 -9.04 -11.58
C GLU A 93 13.22 -7.92 -11.93
N LEU A 94 12.02 -8.28 -12.38
CA LEU A 94 10.93 -7.33 -12.66
C LEU A 94 10.53 -6.54 -11.40
N ALA A 95 10.45 -7.18 -10.24
CA ALA A 95 10.16 -6.49 -8.99
C ALA A 95 11.22 -5.44 -8.64
N ALA A 96 12.50 -5.76 -8.85
CA ALA A 96 13.60 -4.81 -8.65
C ALA A 96 13.51 -3.62 -9.63
N VAL A 97 13.17 -3.89 -10.89
CA VAL A 97 12.94 -2.86 -11.91
C VAL A 97 11.79 -1.94 -11.53
N PHE A 98 10.64 -2.47 -11.10
CA PHE A 98 9.50 -1.66 -10.67
C PHE A 98 9.81 -0.81 -9.44
N LYS A 99 10.63 -1.32 -8.51
CA LYS A 99 11.12 -0.54 -7.39
C LYS A 99 11.95 0.66 -7.86
N LYS A 100 12.84 0.47 -8.85
CA LYS A 100 13.63 1.56 -9.47
C LYS A 100 12.76 2.58 -10.20
N ILE A 101 11.69 2.14 -10.87
CA ILE A 101 10.75 3.03 -11.56
C ILE A 101 9.96 3.90 -10.56
N GLY A 102 9.67 3.38 -9.37
CA GLY A 102 8.98 4.11 -8.31
C GLY A 102 9.79 5.25 -7.66
N ASP A 103 11.11 5.29 -7.83
CA ASP A 103 11.99 6.35 -7.32
C ASP A 103 12.39 7.33 -8.43
N LYS A 104 12.24 8.63 -8.15
CA LYS A 104 12.55 9.73 -9.09
C LYS A 104 14.00 9.69 -9.60
N GLN A 105 14.95 9.26 -8.78
CA GLN A 105 16.37 9.24 -9.15
C GLN A 105 16.72 8.05 -10.07
N THR A 106 15.99 6.94 -9.95
CA THR A 106 16.29 5.71 -10.69
C THR A 106 15.28 5.38 -11.77
N CYS A 107 14.28 6.24 -11.99
CA CYS A 107 13.18 6.00 -12.93
C CYS A 107 13.67 5.68 -14.34
N THR A 108 14.57 6.52 -14.89
CA THR A 108 15.15 6.32 -16.23
C THR A 108 15.91 4.99 -16.34
N ILE A 109 16.67 4.62 -15.30
CA ILE A 109 17.43 3.37 -15.27
C ILE A 109 16.48 2.18 -15.27
N GLY A 110 15.43 2.23 -14.44
CA GLY A 110 14.40 1.19 -14.38
C GLY A 110 13.69 1.00 -15.73
N LEU A 111 13.39 2.08 -16.45
CA LEU A 111 12.77 2.00 -17.78
C LEU A 111 13.70 1.34 -18.81
N TYR A 112 15.01 1.64 -18.80
CA TYR A 112 15.98 0.98 -19.69
C TYR A 112 16.11 -0.51 -19.39
N GLU A 113 16.13 -0.90 -18.12
CA GLU A 113 16.17 -2.30 -17.71
C GLU A 113 14.90 -3.05 -18.11
N LEU A 114 13.72 -2.42 -17.92
CA LEU A 114 12.45 -3.00 -18.35
C LEU A 114 12.43 -3.25 -19.86
N TYR A 115 12.87 -2.28 -20.65
CA TYR A 115 12.97 -2.42 -22.11
C TYR A 115 13.90 -3.58 -22.50
N ARG A 116 15.06 -3.71 -21.83
CA ARG A 116 15.98 -4.83 -22.07
C ARG A 116 15.32 -6.18 -21.81
N ILE A 117 14.57 -6.33 -20.71
CA ILE A 117 13.87 -7.58 -20.39
C ILE A 117 12.84 -7.91 -21.48
N THR A 118 12.10 -6.92 -21.99
CA THR A 118 11.12 -7.18 -23.08
C THR A 118 11.78 -7.64 -24.39
N GLN A 119 13.03 -7.23 -24.65
CA GLN A 119 13.78 -7.71 -25.81
C GLN A 119 14.29 -9.15 -25.65
N LEU A 120 14.55 -9.59 -24.41
CA LEU A 120 14.97 -10.95 -24.11
C LEU A 120 13.80 -11.95 -24.14
N TYR A 121 12.57 -11.47 -23.94
CA TYR A 121 11.34 -12.27 -23.95
C TYR A 121 10.31 -11.67 -24.93
N PRO A 122 10.57 -11.69 -26.24
CA PRO A 122 9.61 -11.22 -27.22
C PRO A 122 8.34 -12.09 -27.14
N LYS A 123 7.18 -11.45 -27.22
CA LYS A 123 5.93 -12.19 -27.40
C LYS A 123 5.94 -12.77 -28.82
N GLY A 124 6.03 -14.09 -28.91
CA GLY A 124 5.76 -14.85 -30.13
C GLY A 124 4.30 -14.80 -30.52
#